data_AF-A0A7S4UU79-F1
#
_entry.id   AF-A0A7S4UU79-F1
#
_cell.length_a   1.000
_cell.length_b   1.000
_cell.length_c   1.000
_cell.angle_alpha   90.00
_cell.angle_beta   90.00
_cell.angle_gamma   90.00
#
_symmetry.space_group_name_H-M   'P 1'
#
loop_
_entity.id
_entity.type
_entity.pdbx_description
1 polymer ?
#
loop_
_entity_poly.entity_id
_entity_poly.type
_entity_poly.pdbx_seq_one_letter_code
_entity_poly.pdbx_strand_id
1 'polypeptide(L)'
;MISDSGGCRNLVIFYFLGLLSLLQGGQVRTGSYSAVIGFHGRIRPPTTHSSALRQRLRGGGEKELAGKVLFDPKTRIFRLYSRSALYAFRTDDSGDLEHLYWGSFVPPNDDLRYLALSNVQLCFDPGPFNAYDTEVSDQDAAKHIRGTSFSEHFTRTPSFSDRLSTDSEWVHSIPSVGRNTKLLEYADLGTGDYRPQSFSVVYDDGGNICPLTYVSHEIIPGKLPMESAKGKSLWSSENVTLLPELRGGNTKDQCTTLVVKMEDRLTKLEFHLIYTVYKEVNAISRRVIVKNPSVRPSGNFVCKGGCIMSSGAVRLEKLMSATVDFHTMSGWNFITLSGSWANERHMKLQKLIQGKFVVESLRGASSHQHNPFCAVTTTPESLVETVGEVWAFSFIYSGNFKIEADVSETGRARVHA
;
A
#
# COMPACT_ATOMS: atom_id res chain seq x y z
N MET A 1 -16.74 -45.02 3.71
CA MET A 1 -17.66 -44.69 2.60
C MET A 1 -17.74 -43.17 2.49
N ILE A 2 -17.25 -42.62 1.36
CA ILE A 2 -17.74 -41.44 0.58
C ILE A 2 -18.17 -40.20 1.41
N SER A 3 -17.75 -38.95 1.19
CA SER A 3 -16.80 -38.23 0.32
C SER A 3 -16.82 -36.76 0.80
N ASP A 4 -15.83 -35.97 0.34
CA ASP A 4 -15.81 -34.51 0.36
C ASP A 4 -17.15 -33.79 0.15
N SER A 5 -17.30 -32.61 0.77
CA SER A 5 -17.77 -31.40 0.06
C SER A 5 -17.36 -30.13 0.81
N GLY A 6 -16.58 -29.29 0.13
CA GLY A 6 -16.10 -27.99 0.61
C GLY A 6 -17.20 -26.93 0.75
N GLY A 7 -16.90 -25.92 1.57
CA GLY A 7 -17.68 -24.70 1.71
C GLY A 7 -16.74 -23.51 1.76
N CYS A 8 -16.90 -22.60 0.80
CA CYS A 8 -16.35 -21.25 0.85
C CYS A 8 -16.78 -20.56 2.15
N ARG A 9 -15.83 -20.04 2.91
CA ARG A 9 -16.07 -19.15 4.05
C ARG A 9 -15.09 -17.99 3.96
N ASN A 10 -15.48 -16.93 3.27
CA ASN A 10 -14.85 -15.62 3.38
C ASN A 10 -15.91 -14.65 3.93
N LEU A 11 -15.94 -14.53 5.26
CA LEU A 11 -16.54 -13.42 5.98
C LEU A 11 -15.93 -13.44 7.38
N VAL A 12 -15.04 -12.50 7.68
CA VAL A 12 -14.60 -12.22 9.05
C VAL A 12 -15.21 -10.88 9.43
N ILE A 13 -16.37 -10.94 10.10
CA ILE A 13 -16.96 -9.81 10.81
C ILE A 13 -16.32 -9.80 12.21
N PHE A 14 -15.68 -8.70 12.58
CA PHE A 14 -15.30 -8.46 13.97
C PHE A 14 -16.55 -8.05 14.76
N TYR A 15 -17.04 -8.94 15.62
CA TYR A 15 -17.97 -8.56 16.68
C TYR A 15 -17.20 -7.87 17.80
N PHE A 16 -17.46 -6.59 18.04
CA PHE A 16 -17.09 -5.93 19.29
C PHE A 16 -18.12 -6.32 20.36
N LEU A 17 -17.72 -7.23 21.26
CA LEU A 17 -18.39 -7.38 22.55
C LEU A 17 -17.82 -6.30 23.49
N GLY A 18 -18.56 -5.20 23.61
CA GLY A 18 -18.28 -4.20 24.64
C GLY A 18 -18.56 -4.80 26.02
N LEU A 19 -17.50 -5.04 26.79
CA LEU A 19 -17.62 -5.45 28.19
C LEU A 19 -17.90 -4.21 29.03
N LEU A 20 -19.17 -4.00 29.40
CA LEU A 20 -19.57 -2.99 30.36
C LEU A 20 -19.29 -3.54 31.77
N SER A 21 -18.23 -3.08 32.41
CA SER A 21 -17.95 -3.37 33.83
C SER A 21 -18.75 -2.41 34.71
N LEU A 22 -19.91 -2.85 35.20
CA LEU A 22 -20.59 -2.26 36.35
C LEU A 22 -20.57 -3.27 37.50
N LEU A 23 -19.73 -3.00 38.49
CA LEU A 23 -19.75 -3.69 39.78
C LEU A 23 -20.94 -3.19 40.59
N GLN A 24 -21.94 -4.04 40.84
CA GLN A 24 -22.53 -4.24 42.17
C GLN A 24 -23.54 -5.40 42.19
N GLY A 25 -23.20 -6.42 42.99
CA GLY A 25 -24.12 -7.24 43.80
C GLY A 25 -25.21 -8.07 43.12
N GLY A 26 -24.94 -9.37 42.90
CA GLY A 26 -26.01 -10.37 42.74
C GLY A 26 -25.56 -11.63 42.00
N GLN A 27 -25.50 -12.77 42.70
CA GLN A 27 -25.37 -14.11 42.10
C GLN A 27 -26.46 -14.31 41.00
N VAL A 28 -26.26 -15.07 39.92
CA VAL A 28 -26.47 -16.53 39.85
C VAL A 28 -26.39 -17.02 38.38
N ARG A 29 -25.78 -18.21 38.21
CA ARG A 29 -25.88 -19.29 37.19
C ARG A 29 -25.62 -19.06 35.68
N THR A 30 -24.66 -19.86 35.22
CA THR A 30 -24.49 -20.40 33.87
C THR A 30 -25.71 -21.18 33.37
N GLY A 31 -26.07 -20.97 32.10
CA GLY A 31 -26.98 -21.82 31.34
C GLY A 31 -26.70 -21.69 29.85
N SER A 32 -26.24 -22.78 29.22
CA SER A 32 -26.04 -22.89 27.78
C SER A 32 -27.37 -23.28 27.13
N TYR A 33 -27.84 -22.50 26.15
CA TYR A 33 -28.91 -22.90 25.27
C TYR A 33 -28.47 -22.72 23.81
N SER A 34 -28.30 -23.86 23.14
CA SER A 34 -28.18 -23.95 21.69
C SER A 34 -29.59 -24.06 21.09
N ALA A 35 -29.94 -23.16 20.17
CA ALA A 35 -31.11 -23.32 19.32
C ALA A 35 -30.63 -23.41 17.86
N VAL A 36 -30.76 -24.61 17.30
CA VAL A 36 -30.58 -24.91 15.88
C VAL A 36 -31.93 -24.75 15.21
N ILE A 37 -32.05 -23.83 14.25
CA ILE A 37 -33.18 -23.78 13.33
C ILE A 37 -32.60 -23.95 11.92
N GLY A 38 -32.78 -25.15 11.37
CA GLY A 38 -32.32 -25.51 10.03
C GLY A 38 -33.37 -25.17 8.98
N PHE A 39 -32.94 -24.54 7.89
CA PHE A 39 -33.66 -24.59 6.62
C PHE A 39 -32.79 -25.30 5.58
N HIS A 40 -33.29 -26.42 5.07
CA HIS A 40 -32.69 -27.23 4.02
C HIS A 40 -33.08 -26.66 2.66
N GLY A 41 -32.12 -26.08 1.94
CA GLY A 41 -32.28 -25.70 0.53
C GLY A 41 -31.04 -26.10 -0.26
N ARG A 42 -31.12 -27.22 -1.00
CA ARG A 42 -30.06 -27.66 -1.92
C ARG A 42 -30.19 -26.92 -3.24
N ILE A 43 -29.24 -26.04 -3.56
CA ILE A 43 -29.03 -25.54 -4.92
C ILE A 43 -27.57 -25.81 -5.27
N ARG A 44 -27.33 -26.70 -6.26
CA ARG A 44 -25.99 -27.00 -6.79
C ARG A 44 -25.59 -25.92 -7.81
N PRO A 45 -24.38 -25.35 -7.76
CA PRO A 45 -23.87 -24.56 -8.86
C PRO A 45 -23.47 -25.46 -10.04
N PRO A 46 -23.52 -24.97 -11.30
CA PRO A 46 -23.15 -25.75 -12.47
C PRO A 46 -21.64 -26.00 -12.47
N THR A 47 -21.25 -27.27 -12.48
CA THR A 47 -19.85 -27.72 -12.52
C THR A 47 -19.39 -27.78 -13.98
N THR A 48 -18.62 -26.79 -14.41
CA THR A 48 -17.76 -26.94 -15.59
C THR A 48 -16.48 -27.66 -15.17
N HIS A 49 -16.13 -28.75 -15.87
CA HIS A 49 -15.02 -29.67 -15.57
C HIS A 49 -13.63 -28.99 -15.47
N SER A 50 -13.47 -27.72 -15.88
CA SER A 50 -12.21 -26.95 -15.80
C SER A 50 -11.92 -26.33 -14.43
N SER A 51 -12.93 -26.14 -13.57
CA SER A 51 -12.77 -25.49 -12.27
C SER A 51 -12.16 -26.41 -11.20
N ALA A 52 -12.56 -27.69 -11.18
CA ALA A 52 -12.06 -28.69 -10.23
C ALA A 52 -10.59 -29.07 -10.48
N LEU A 53 -10.15 -29.08 -11.74
CA LEU A 53 -8.75 -29.35 -12.09
C LEU A 53 -7.83 -28.17 -11.70
N ARG A 54 -8.31 -26.92 -11.87
CA ARG A 54 -7.64 -25.70 -11.40
C ARG A 54 -7.55 -25.65 -9.87
N GLN A 55 -8.57 -26.12 -9.15
CA GLN A 55 -8.58 -26.13 -7.68
C GLN A 55 -7.58 -27.13 -7.09
N ARG A 56 -7.43 -28.32 -7.70
CA ARG A 56 -6.48 -29.36 -7.25
C ARG A 56 -5.02 -28.98 -7.47
N LEU A 57 -4.68 -28.25 -8.54
CA LEU A 57 -3.31 -27.77 -8.80
C LEU A 57 -2.95 -26.54 -7.97
N ARG A 58 -3.92 -25.69 -7.58
CA ARG A 58 -3.69 -24.48 -6.75
C ARG A 58 -3.46 -24.80 -5.28
N GLY A 59 -4.17 -25.80 -4.72
CA GLY A 59 -4.22 -26.01 -3.27
C GLY A 59 -2.91 -26.43 -2.58
N GLY A 60 -1.94 -26.97 -3.34
CA GLY A 60 -0.63 -27.38 -2.80
C GLY A 60 0.31 -26.20 -2.60
N GLY A 61 0.56 -25.43 -3.65
CA GLY A 61 1.49 -24.29 -3.62
C GLY A 61 0.98 -23.09 -2.82
N GLU A 62 -0.33 -22.87 -2.78
CA GLU A 62 -0.95 -21.78 -2.01
C GLU A 62 -0.70 -21.92 -0.51
N LYS A 63 -0.89 -23.12 0.04
CA LYS A 63 -0.63 -23.39 1.46
C LYS A 63 0.84 -23.32 1.84
N GLU A 64 1.72 -23.71 0.92
CA GLU A 64 3.17 -23.68 1.14
C GLU A 64 3.74 -22.26 1.15
N LEU A 65 3.17 -21.38 0.33
CA LEU A 65 3.59 -19.99 0.20
C LEU A 65 2.90 -19.06 1.20
N ALA A 66 1.81 -19.50 1.84
CA ALA A 66 1.09 -18.70 2.81
C ALA A 66 2.00 -18.16 3.92
N GLY A 67 1.97 -16.84 4.11
CA GLY A 67 2.78 -16.11 5.09
C GLY A 67 4.23 -15.85 4.65
N LYS A 68 4.63 -16.18 3.41
CA LYS A 68 6.00 -15.96 2.91
C LYS A 68 6.11 -14.68 2.10
N VAL A 69 7.32 -14.11 2.13
CA VAL A 69 7.73 -13.03 1.24
C VAL A 69 8.84 -13.55 0.34
N LEU A 70 8.70 -13.35 -0.97
CA LEU A 70 9.69 -13.71 -1.98
C LEU A 70 10.17 -12.44 -2.68
N PHE A 71 11.47 -12.36 -2.96
CA PHE A 71 12.06 -11.34 -3.81
C PHE A 71 12.78 -12.03 -4.96
N ASP A 72 12.49 -11.61 -6.20
CA ASP A 72 13.20 -12.08 -7.38
C ASP A 72 14.22 -11.00 -7.82
N PRO A 73 15.53 -11.23 -7.67
CA PRO A 73 16.55 -10.25 -8.04
C PRO A 73 16.58 -9.92 -9.54
N LYS A 74 16.15 -10.84 -10.41
CA LYS A 74 16.20 -10.62 -11.87
C LYS A 74 15.11 -9.65 -12.31
N THR A 75 13.91 -9.80 -11.76
CA THR A 75 12.77 -8.94 -12.09
C THR A 75 12.60 -7.77 -11.12
N ARG A 76 13.33 -7.78 -10.00
CA ARG A 76 13.20 -6.85 -8.85
C ARG A 76 11.78 -6.77 -8.29
N ILE A 77 11.06 -7.90 -8.32
CA ILE A 77 9.67 -8.01 -7.85
C ILE A 77 9.64 -8.60 -6.44
N PHE A 78 8.91 -7.92 -5.56
CA PHE A 78 8.50 -8.41 -4.26
C PHE A 78 7.14 -9.09 -4.37
N ARG A 79 7.01 -10.31 -3.87
CA ARG A 79 5.75 -11.08 -3.80
C ARG A 79 5.47 -11.44 -2.35
N LEU A 80 4.38 -10.88 -1.81
CA LEU A 80 3.93 -11.06 -0.44
C LEU A 80 2.69 -11.96 -0.44
N TYR A 81 2.87 -13.20 0.02
CA TYR A 81 1.82 -14.22 0.03
C TYR A 81 1.15 -14.28 1.39
N SER A 82 -0.12 -13.88 1.45
CA SER A 82 -0.98 -14.13 2.60
C SER A 82 -1.62 -15.52 2.48
N ARG A 83 -2.69 -15.82 3.23
CA ARG A 83 -3.35 -17.14 3.18
C ARG A 83 -3.75 -17.58 1.78
N SER A 84 -4.41 -16.70 1.02
CA SER A 84 -4.94 -16.98 -0.32
C SER A 84 -4.90 -15.76 -1.25
N ALA A 85 -4.15 -14.72 -0.87
CA ALA A 85 -4.01 -13.49 -1.63
C ALA A 85 -2.53 -13.11 -1.81
N LEU A 86 -2.24 -12.45 -2.91
CA LEU A 86 -0.93 -11.91 -3.28
C LEU A 86 -0.96 -10.38 -3.25
N TYR A 87 0.08 -9.80 -2.67
CA TYR A 87 0.44 -8.39 -2.84
C TYR A 87 1.81 -8.33 -3.52
N ALA A 88 1.92 -7.58 -4.61
CA ALA A 88 3.13 -7.51 -5.40
C ALA A 88 3.44 -6.08 -5.84
N PHE A 89 4.72 -5.74 -5.76
CA PHE A 89 5.29 -4.49 -6.22
C PHE A 89 6.72 -4.74 -6.68
N ARG A 90 7.33 -3.76 -7.35
CA ARG A 90 8.70 -3.89 -7.87
C ARG A 90 9.50 -2.62 -7.68
N THR A 91 10.80 -2.75 -7.82
CA THR A 91 11.69 -1.60 -7.99
C THR A 91 11.96 -1.40 -9.49
N ASP A 92 11.76 -0.18 -9.98
CA ASP A 92 12.07 0.18 -11.35
C ASP A 92 13.57 0.55 -11.53
N ASP A 93 13.96 0.95 -12.74
CA ASP A 93 15.32 1.43 -13.03
C ASP A 93 15.64 2.78 -12.40
N SER A 94 14.63 3.58 -12.07
CA SER A 94 14.81 4.87 -11.41
C SER A 94 15.05 4.73 -9.90
N GLY A 95 14.68 3.59 -9.31
CA GLY A 95 14.66 3.34 -7.87
C GLY A 95 13.30 3.63 -7.21
N ASP A 96 12.26 3.91 -8.01
CA ASP A 96 10.88 4.03 -7.57
C ASP A 96 10.32 2.65 -7.21
N LEU A 97 9.38 2.61 -6.26
CA LEU A 97 8.61 1.42 -5.94
C LEU A 97 7.27 1.46 -6.63
N GLU A 98 7.09 0.57 -7.60
CA GLU A 98 5.88 0.47 -8.39
C GLU A 98 4.95 -0.64 -7.88
N HIS A 99 3.74 -0.27 -7.46
CA HIS A 99 2.67 -1.22 -7.16
C HIS A 99 2.27 -1.98 -8.42
N LEU A 100 2.17 -3.32 -8.33
CA LEU A 100 1.77 -4.15 -9.46
C LEU A 100 0.39 -4.78 -9.27
N TYR A 101 0.14 -5.37 -8.10
CA TYR A 101 -1.05 -6.18 -7.88
C TYR A 101 -1.39 -6.34 -6.40
N TRP A 102 -2.68 -6.32 -6.09
CA TRP A 102 -3.20 -6.81 -4.82
C TRP A 102 -4.52 -7.54 -5.04
N GLY A 103 -4.55 -8.85 -4.78
CA GLY A 103 -5.75 -9.65 -5.00
C GLY A 103 -5.53 -11.14 -4.77
N SER A 104 -6.26 -11.96 -5.51
CA SER A 104 -6.21 -13.42 -5.43
C SER A 104 -4.80 -13.99 -5.64
N PHE A 105 -4.52 -15.16 -5.05
CA PHE A 105 -3.24 -15.85 -5.20
C PHE A 105 -2.83 -16.03 -6.68
N VAL A 106 -1.58 -15.68 -6.99
CA VAL A 106 -0.92 -15.93 -8.28
C VAL A 106 0.35 -16.76 -8.04
N PRO A 107 0.57 -17.87 -8.77
CA PRO A 107 1.78 -18.68 -8.65
C PRO A 107 3.09 -17.88 -8.81
N PRO A 108 4.19 -18.29 -8.16
CA PRO A 108 5.45 -17.55 -8.19
C PRO A 108 6.12 -17.53 -9.57
N ASN A 109 5.80 -18.51 -10.42
CA ASN A 109 6.37 -18.63 -11.77
C ASN A 109 5.68 -17.72 -12.81
N ASP A 110 4.55 -17.12 -12.47
CA ASP A 110 3.87 -16.19 -13.37
C ASP A 110 4.63 -14.86 -13.41
N ASP A 111 4.87 -14.37 -14.62
CA ASP A 111 5.52 -13.10 -14.86
C ASP A 111 4.54 -11.95 -14.59
N LEU A 112 4.81 -11.10 -13.60
CA LEU A 112 3.97 -9.94 -13.28
C LEU A 112 4.43 -8.65 -13.97
N ARG A 113 5.54 -8.68 -14.74
CA ARG A 113 6.09 -7.48 -15.40
C ARG A 113 5.12 -6.87 -16.39
N TYR A 114 4.24 -7.65 -17.01
CA TYR A 114 3.24 -7.14 -17.95
C TYR A 114 2.27 -6.14 -17.30
N LEU A 115 2.05 -6.22 -15.98
CA LEU A 115 1.18 -5.27 -15.26
C LEU A 115 1.77 -3.85 -15.27
N ALA A 116 3.10 -3.75 -15.27
CA ALA A 116 3.79 -2.46 -15.38
C ALA A 116 3.76 -1.88 -16.81
N LEU A 117 3.51 -2.70 -17.84
CA LEU A 117 3.34 -2.21 -19.22
C LEU A 117 2.08 -1.36 -19.40
N SER A 118 1.16 -1.40 -18.43
CA SER A 118 -0.01 -0.51 -18.41
C SER A 118 0.37 0.94 -18.14
N ASN A 119 1.57 1.20 -17.59
CA ASN A 119 2.09 2.54 -17.41
C ASN A 119 2.48 3.10 -18.78
N VAL A 120 1.80 4.17 -19.20
CA VAL A 120 2.00 4.80 -20.51
C VAL A 120 2.34 6.27 -20.26
N GLN A 121 3.35 6.78 -20.96
CA GLN A 121 3.70 8.19 -20.92
C GLN A 121 2.52 9.03 -21.42
N LEU A 122 2.13 10.04 -20.64
CA LEU A 122 1.06 10.96 -21.02
C LEU A 122 1.62 12.33 -21.38
N CYS A 123 0.83 13.10 -22.13
CA CYS A 123 1.09 14.53 -22.30
C CYS A 123 1.10 15.21 -20.92
N PHE A 124 2.07 16.09 -20.69
CA PHE A 124 2.25 16.81 -19.43
C PHE A 124 2.61 15.94 -18.21
N ASP A 125 2.90 14.64 -18.41
CA ASP A 125 3.66 13.85 -17.43
C ASP A 125 5.15 14.13 -17.68
N PRO A 126 5.92 14.66 -16.71
CA PRO A 126 7.36 14.80 -16.89
C PRO A 126 7.99 13.43 -17.14
N GLY A 127 9.12 13.38 -17.83
CA GLY A 127 9.87 12.13 -18.00
C GLY A 127 10.31 11.52 -16.66
N PRO A 128 10.84 10.29 -16.66
CA PRO A 128 11.36 9.64 -15.45
C PRO A 128 12.41 10.53 -14.77
N PHE A 129 12.40 10.59 -13.43
CA PHE A 129 13.21 11.52 -12.64
C PHE A 129 14.72 11.40 -12.92
N ASN A 130 15.23 10.20 -13.21
CA ASN A 130 16.65 9.97 -13.54
C ASN A 130 17.07 10.37 -14.97
N ALA A 131 16.14 10.82 -15.83
CA ALA A 131 16.50 11.28 -17.19
C ALA A 131 17.33 12.57 -17.21
N TYR A 132 17.48 13.25 -16.07
CA TYR A 132 18.22 14.50 -15.96
C TYR A 132 19.58 14.37 -15.25
N ASP A 133 19.93 13.17 -14.76
CA ASP A 133 21.17 12.88 -14.03
C ASP A 133 22.33 12.42 -14.94
N THR A 134 22.08 12.17 -16.22
CA THR A 134 23.18 12.08 -17.18
C THR A 134 23.73 13.49 -17.36
N GLU A 135 25.03 13.68 -17.14
CA GLU A 135 25.79 14.85 -17.59
C GLU A 135 25.67 14.98 -19.12
N VAL A 136 24.51 15.45 -19.58
CA VAL A 136 24.29 15.85 -20.94
C VAL A 136 24.98 17.20 -21.04
N SER A 137 26.09 17.25 -21.77
CA SER A 137 26.81 18.50 -22.03
C SER A 137 25.82 19.60 -22.42
N ASP A 138 26.05 20.85 -22.00
CA ASP A 138 25.15 21.98 -22.31
C ASP A 138 24.84 22.11 -23.82
N GLN A 139 25.70 21.56 -24.68
CA GLN A 139 25.49 21.48 -26.13
C GLN A 139 24.40 20.51 -26.57
N ASP A 140 24.14 19.44 -25.81
CA ASP A 140 23.11 18.44 -26.10
C ASP A 140 21.77 18.77 -25.42
N ALA A 141 21.79 19.47 -24.29
CA ALA A 141 20.59 20.11 -23.72
C ALA A 141 20.02 21.18 -24.66
N ALA A 142 20.89 21.94 -25.33
CA ALA A 142 20.50 22.91 -26.36
C ALA A 142 19.90 22.25 -27.61
N LYS A 143 20.31 21.03 -27.98
CA LYS A 143 19.66 20.26 -29.07
C LYS A 143 18.30 19.70 -28.67
N HIS A 144 18.10 19.33 -27.40
CA HIS A 144 16.79 18.93 -26.87
C HIS A 144 15.80 20.11 -26.82
N ILE A 145 16.28 21.31 -26.49
CA ILE A 145 15.45 22.53 -26.44
C ILE A 145 15.23 23.13 -27.84
N ARG A 146 16.16 22.90 -28.78
CA ARG A 146 16.08 23.38 -30.17
C ARG A 146 16.18 22.21 -31.16
N GLY A 147 15.21 21.30 -31.20
CA GLY A 147 15.27 20.29 -32.25
C GLY A 147 14.43 19.03 -32.16
N THR A 148 13.42 18.92 -31.30
CA THR A 148 12.37 17.92 -31.52
C THR A 148 11.08 18.66 -31.82
N SER A 149 10.76 18.72 -33.12
CA SER A 149 9.42 19.08 -33.58
C SER A 149 8.39 18.31 -32.76
N PHE A 150 7.36 19.02 -32.31
CA PHE A 150 6.17 18.52 -31.63
C PHE A 150 5.51 17.30 -32.34
N SER A 151 5.91 16.99 -33.60
CA SER A 151 5.44 15.86 -34.39
C SER A 151 6.20 14.53 -34.22
N GLU A 152 7.46 14.52 -33.76
CA GLU A 152 8.30 13.31 -33.89
C GLU A 152 8.11 12.27 -32.77
N HIS A 153 7.64 12.68 -31.58
CA HIS A 153 7.26 11.72 -30.54
C HIS A 153 5.86 11.12 -30.72
N PHE A 154 5.00 11.73 -31.55
CA PHE A 154 3.65 11.21 -31.78
C PHE A 154 3.61 10.07 -32.81
N THR A 155 4.68 9.87 -33.60
CA THR A 155 4.70 8.95 -34.75
C THR A 155 5.32 7.58 -34.47
N ARG A 156 5.71 7.26 -33.24
CA ARG A 156 6.11 5.90 -32.85
C ARG A 156 5.16 5.29 -31.83
N THR A 157 3.89 5.17 -32.19
CA THR A 157 3.10 4.04 -31.70
C THR A 157 3.46 2.83 -32.57
N PRO A 158 4.21 1.82 -32.06
CA PRO A 158 4.44 0.61 -32.82
C PRO A 158 3.07 -0.01 -33.15
N SER A 159 2.88 -0.36 -34.41
CA SER A 159 1.63 -0.96 -34.89
C SER A 159 1.37 -2.28 -34.15
N PHE A 160 0.11 -2.71 -34.08
CA PHE A 160 -0.24 -4.01 -33.47
C PHE A 160 0.51 -5.17 -34.16
N SER A 161 0.81 -5.04 -35.46
CA SER A 161 1.63 -5.99 -36.22
C SER A 161 3.10 -6.01 -35.81
N ASP A 162 3.70 -4.87 -35.42
CA ASP A 162 5.09 -4.83 -34.95
C ASP A 162 5.27 -5.53 -33.61
N ARG A 163 4.19 -5.71 -32.84
CA ARG A 163 4.18 -6.41 -31.55
C ARG A 163 4.14 -7.94 -31.67
N LEU A 164 3.98 -8.49 -32.88
CA LEU A 164 3.76 -9.92 -33.12
C LEU A 164 4.90 -10.61 -33.88
N SER A 165 5.99 -9.91 -34.22
CA SER A 165 7.14 -10.53 -34.87
C SER A 165 7.86 -11.47 -33.89
N THR A 166 8.04 -12.72 -34.33
CA THR A 166 8.24 -13.92 -33.50
C THR A 166 9.70 -14.37 -33.40
N ASP A 167 10.65 -13.43 -33.45
CA ASP A 167 12.07 -13.78 -33.37
C ASP A 167 12.85 -12.88 -32.39
N SER A 168 13.65 -13.55 -31.58
CA SER A 168 14.53 -13.10 -30.47
C SER A 168 13.88 -13.00 -29.08
N GLU A 169 14.66 -13.42 -28.08
CA GLU A 169 14.36 -13.37 -26.64
C GLU A 169 14.16 -11.93 -26.15
N TRP A 170 13.03 -11.32 -26.49
CA TRP A 170 12.67 -9.98 -26.04
C TRP A 170 12.31 -10.02 -24.55
N VAL A 171 13.27 -9.65 -23.70
CA VAL A 171 12.95 -9.03 -22.41
C VAL A 171 12.19 -7.76 -22.76
N HIS A 172 10.86 -7.77 -22.68
CA HIS A 172 10.05 -6.55 -22.84
C HIS A 172 10.60 -5.48 -21.89
N SER A 173 11.34 -4.50 -22.42
CA SER A 173 11.83 -3.36 -21.65
C SER A 173 10.60 -2.59 -21.20
N ILE A 174 10.32 -2.58 -19.89
CA ILE A 174 9.17 -1.84 -19.38
C ILE A 174 9.41 -0.35 -19.68
N PRO A 175 8.45 0.36 -20.31
CA PRO A 175 8.64 1.75 -20.67
C PRO A 175 8.96 2.59 -19.44
N SER A 176 10.01 3.40 -19.55
CA SER A 176 10.36 4.36 -18.52
C SER A 176 9.43 5.57 -18.66
N VAL A 177 8.48 5.70 -17.74
CA VAL A 177 7.50 6.78 -17.72
C VAL A 177 7.73 7.72 -16.54
N GLY A 178 7.05 8.87 -16.55
CA GLY A 178 6.98 9.78 -15.43
C GLY A 178 6.29 9.22 -14.19
N ARG A 179 6.50 9.86 -13.04
CA ARG A 179 5.89 9.43 -11.77
C ARG A 179 4.38 9.68 -11.70
N ASN A 180 3.83 10.60 -12.51
CA ASN A 180 2.39 10.88 -12.51
C ASN A 180 1.57 9.67 -12.97
N THR A 181 2.10 8.91 -13.91
CA THR A 181 1.40 7.75 -14.47
C THR A 181 1.69 6.46 -13.72
N LYS A 182 2.85 6.32 -13.07
CA LYS A 182 3.20 5.11 -12.28
C LYS A 182 2.23 4.87 -11.14
N LEU A 183 2.00 3.60 -10.82
CA LEU A 183 1.33 3.21 -9.58
C LEU A 183 2.41 3.08 -8.51
N LEU A 184 2.47 4.00 -7.56
CA LEU A 184 3.56 4.07 -6.58
C LEU A 184 3.15 3.42 -5.25
N GLU A 185 4.08 2.71 -4.62
CA GLU A 185 3.89 2.17 -3.27
C GLU A 185 3.95 3.24 -2.17
N TYR A 186 4.69 4.32 -2.44
CA TYR A 186 4.85 5.46 -1.54
C TYR A 186 5.30 6.68 -2.37
N ALA A 187 4.51 7.76 -2.35
CA ALA A 187 4.69 8.92 -3.20
C ALA A 187 5.21 10.13 -2.41
N ASP A 188 6.19 10.80 -2.98
CA ASP A 188 6.78 12.05 -2.50
C ASP A 188 6.07 13.28 -3.09
N LEU A 189 6.56 14.47 -2.72
CA LEU A 189 6.05 15.74 -3.21
C LEU A 189 7.08 16.38 -4.17
N GLY A 190 6.59 16.91 -5.31
CA GLY A 190 7.36 17.84 -6.14
C GLY A 190 8.29 17.20 -7.17
N THR A 191 8.15 15.90 -7.45
CA THR A 191 9.02 15.15 -8.38
C THR A 191 8.30 14.65 -9.62
N GLY A 192 7.20 15.30 -9.97
CA GLY A 192 6.41 15.00 -11.17
C GLY A 192 5.21 14.10 -10.95
N ASP A 193 4.94 13.64 -9.72
CA ASP A 193 3.63 13.09 -9.35
C ASP A 193 2.73 14.22 -8.84
N TYR A 194 1.61 14.47 -9.53
CA TYR A 194 0.66 15.53 -9.18
C TYR A 194 -0.52 15.03 -8.34
N ARG A 195 -0.60 13.71 -8.13
CA ARG A 195 -1.59 13.08 -7.24
C ARG A 195 -1.22 13.33 -5.77
N PRO A 196 -2.12 13.04 -4.82
CA PRO A 196 -1.83 13.25 -3.41
C PRO A 196 -0.61 12.44 -2.97
N GLN A 197 0.32 13.13 -2.29
CA GLN A 197 1.55 12.57 -1.77
C GLN A 197 1.31 11.73 -0.51
N SER A 198 2.10 10.67 -0.32
CA SER A 198 2.10 9.84 0.89
C SER A 198 2.78 10.54 2.06
N PHE A 199 3.77 11.38 1.78
CA PHE A 199 4.48 12.13 2.80
C PHE A 199 4.91 13.51 2.29
N SER A 200 5.22 14.42 3.21
CA SER A 200 5.77 15.75 2.90
C SER A 200 6.74 16.13 4.00
N VAL A 201 7.89 16.68 3.61
CA VAL A 201 8.95 17.12 4.50
C VAL A 201 9.25 18.59 4.24
N VAL A 202 9.73 19.30 5.26
CA VAL A 202 10.25 20.66 5.12
C VAL A 202 11.61 20.72 5.82
N TYR A 203 12.62 21.09 5.06
CA TYR A 203 13.98 21.35 5.52
C TYR A 203 14.11 22.78 6.05
N ASP A 204 15.24 23.11 6.67
CA ASP A 204 15.44 24.42 7.29
C ASP A 204 15.70 25.56 6.29
N ASP A 205 16.14 25.24 5.07
CA ASP A 205 16.19 26.15 3.93
C ASP A 205 14.80 26.40 3.30
N GLY A 206 13.75 25.75 3.79
CA GLY A 206 12.38 25.83 3.26
C GLY A 206 12.12 24.88 2.09
N GLY A 207 13.13 24.13 1.63
CA GLY A 207 12.96 23.08 0.63
C GLY A 207 12.02 21.98 1.11
N ASN A 208 11.27 21.39 0.20
CA ASN A 208 10.25 20.37 0.50
C ASN A 208 10.24 19.18 -0.47
N ILE A 209 11.28 19.06 -1.29
CA ILE A 209 11.46 17.99 -2.27
C ILE A 209 12.29 16.88 -1.63
N CYS A 210 11.80 15.64 -1.67
CA CYS A 210 12.48 14.48 -1.10
C CYS A 210 12.29 13.23 -1.98
N PRO A 211 13.04 13.12 -3.09
CA PRO A 211 12.97 11.98 -3.99
C PRO A 211 13.52 10.73 -3.31
N LEU A 212 12.63 9.80 -2.97
CA LEU A 212 13.05 8.52 -2.40
C LEU A 212 13.51 7.57 -3.50
N THR A 213 14.67 6.96 -3.28
CA THR A 213 15.19 5.88 -4.13
C THR A 213 15.41 4.63 -3.29
N TYR A 214 15.08 3.47 -3.87
CA TYR A 214 15.33 2.17 -3.26
C TYR A 214 16.82 1.96 -2.98
N VAL A 215 17.14 1.49 -1.77
CA VAL A 215 18.52 1.17 -1.35
C VAL A 215 18.68 -0.33 -1.11
N SER A 216 17.83 -0.91 -0.26
CA SER A 216 17.97 -2.30 0.15
C SER A 216 16.66 -2.85 0.73
N HIS A 217 16.62 -4.14 1.02
CA HIS A 217 15.51 -4.76 1.73
C HIS A 217 16.00 -5.86 2.68
N GLU A 218 15.17 -6.18 3.67
CA GLU A 218 15.39 -7.29 4.61
C GLU A 218 14.09 -8.07 4.78
N ILE A 219 14.17 -9.41 4.76
CA ILE A 219 13.04 -10.31 5.02
C ILE A 219 13.30 -11.00 6.36
N ILE A 220 12.43 -10.72 7.33
CA ILE A 220 12.58 -11.13 8.73
C ILE A 220 11.45 -12.10 9.08
N PRO A 221 11.74 -13.27 9.69
CA PRO A 221 10.72 -14.16 10.20
C PRO A 221 10.04 -13.57 11.44
N GLY A 222 8.73 -13.70 11.50
CA GLY A 222 7.90 -13.10 12.53
C GLY A 222 7.59 -11.64 12.24
N LYS A 223 7.01 -10.97 13.22
CA LYS A 223 6.66 -9.56 13.15
C LYS A 223 7.75 -8.72 13.80
N LEU A 224 8.21 -7.68 13.10
CA LEU A 224 9.07 -6.66 13.70
C LEU A 224 8.31 -5.91 14.81
N PRO A 225 8.77 -5.92 16.07
CA PRO A 225 8.11 -5.20 17.15
C PRO A 225 8.11 -3.69 16.87
N MET A 226 7.13 -2.96 17.39
CA MET A 226 7.27 -1.52 17.54
C MET A 226 8.07 -1.26 18.82
N GLU A 227 9.38 -1.41 18.76
CA GLU A 227 10.23 -0.78 19.75
C GLU A 227 10.04 0.71 19.54
N SER A 228 9.28 1.36 20.43
CA SER A 228 9.27 2.82 20.45
C SER A 228 10.73 3.24 20.44
N ALA A 229 11.07 4.25 19.64
CA ALA A 229 12.38 4.85 19.68
C ALA A 229 12.84 4.93 21.13
N LYS A 230 14.03 4.40 21.42
CA LYS A 230 14.73 4.67 22.69
C LYS A 230 14.95 6.17 22.76
N GLY A 231 13.95 6.87 23.26
CA GLY A 231 13.91 8.31 23.42
C GLY A 231 13.22 8.54 24.74
N LYS A 232 13.93 9.17 25.68
CA LYS A 232 13.28 9.75 26.86
C LYS A 232 12.12 10.59 26.34
N SER A 233 10.90 10.22 26.68
CA SER A 233 9.82 11.19 26.59
C SER A 233 10.27 12.42 27.37
N LEU A 234 10.15 13.62 26.80
CA LEU A 234 10.45 14.89 27.49
C LEU A 234 9.68 15.05 28.82
N TRP A 235 8.74 14.15 29.11
CA TRP A 235 7.89 14.09 30.29
C TRP A 235 8.06 12.81 31.15
N SER A 236 8.94 11.87 30.81
CA SER A 236 9.05 10.60 31.57
C SER A 236 10.46 9.99 31.53
N SER A 237 11.01 9.70 32.71
CA SER A 237 12.37 9.18 32.93
C SER A 237 12.53 7.69 32.60
N GLU A 238 11.43 6.98 32.43
CA GLU A 238 11.35 5.65 31.84
C GLU A 238 10.33 5.73 30.70
N ASN A 239 10.24 4.70 29.85
CA ASN A 239 9.08 4.34 29.02
C ASN A 239 9.34 4.25 27.51
N VAL A 240 9.36 3.00 27.06
CA VAL A 240 9.02 2.62 25.70
C VAL A 240 7.54 2.94 25.50
N THR A 241 7.20 3.94 24.67
CA THR A 241 5.81 4.19 24.26
C THR A 241 5.40 3.14 23.23
N LEU A 242 4.93 1.99 23.70
CA LEU A 242 4.32 0.99 22.82
C LEU A 242 3.04 1.58 22.22
N LEU A 243 3.10 1.99 20.96
CA LEU A 243 1.89 2.25 20.20
C LEU A 243 1.14 0.93 19.98
N PRO A 244 -0.20 0.94 19.87
CA PRO A 244 -0.96 -0.29 19.58
C PRO A 244 -0.54 -0.90 18.24
N GLU A 245 -0.44 -2.23 18.17
CA GLU A 245 -0.12 -2.95 16.94
C GLU A 245 -0.73 -4.36 16.91
N LEU A 246 -0.86 -4.91 15.70
CA LEU A 246 -1.18 -6.32 15.53
C LEU A 246 -0.06 -7.21 16.08
N ARG A 247 -0.44 -8.37 16.61
CA ARG A 247 0.52 -9.38 17.09
C ARG A 247 0.91 -10.30 15.95
N GLY A 248 2.18 -10.68 15.89
CA GLY A 248 2.71 -11.63 14.91
C GLY A 248 2.37 -13.10 15.18
N GLY A 249 1.49 -13.39 16.15
CA GLY A 249 1.25 -14.75 16.65
C GLY A 249 2.21 -15.15 17.76
N ASN A 250 2.14 -16.43 18.16
CA ASN A 250 2.97 -17.00 19.23
C ASN A 250 4.29 -17.57 18.70
N THR A 251 4.37 -17.82 17.40
CA THR A 251 5.53 -18.44 16.72
C THR A 251 5.98 -17.56 15.55
N LYS A 252 7.28 -17.55 15.24
CA LYS A 252 7.84 -16.67 14.19
C LYS A 252 7.41 -17.06 12.78
N ASP A 253 6.83 -18.24 12.63
CA ASP A 253 6.41 -18.87 11.37
C ASP A 253 4.95 -18.54 11.00
N GLN A 254 4.24 -17.78 11.85
CA GLN A 254 2.88 -17.32 11.59
C GLN A 254 2.82 -16.02 10.78
N CYS A 255 3.91 -15.26 10.72
CA CYS A 255 4.01 -14.09 9.87
C CYS A 255 5.45 -13.84 9.42
N THR A 256 5.60 -13.05 8.37
CA THR A 256 6.91 -12.61 7.86
C THR A 256 6.86 -11.11 7.63
N THR A 257 7.92 -10.40 8.03
CA THR A 257 8.08 -8.96 7.81
C THR A 257 9.09 -8.69 6.71
N LEU A 258 8.71 -7.87 5.72
CA LEU A 258 9.60 -7.24 4.76
C LEU A 258 9.85 -5.79 5.19
N VAL A 259 11.12 -5.39 5.24
CA VAL A 259 11.55 -4.02 5.45
C VAL A 259 12.22 -3.54 4.18
N VAL A 260 11.65 -2.55 3.51
CA VAL A 260 12.25 -1.90 2.34
C VAL A 260 12.84 -0.57 2.78
N LYS A 261 14.15 -0.39 2.58
CA LYS A 261 14.87 0.85 2.86
C LYS A 261 14.90 1.70 1.60
N MET A 262 14.36 2.91 1.69
CA MET A 262 14.49 3.96 0.70
C MET A 262 15.25 5.14 1.30
N GLU A 263 15.94 5.89 0.47
CA GLU A 263 16.75 7.04 0.88
C GLU A 263 16.61 8.17 -0.14
N ASP A 264 16.54 9.40 0.38
CA ASP A 264 16.84 10.60 -0.39
C ASP A 264 18.35 10.77 -0.52
N ARG A 265 18.86 10.66 -1.75
CA ARG A 265 20.30 10.66 -2.03
C ARG A 265 21.00 11.95 -1.57
N LEU A 266 20.30 13.08 -1.59
CA LEU A 266 20.86 14.39 -1.25
C LEU A 266 20.88 14.59 0.27
N THR A 267 19.73 14.42 0.92
CA THR A 267 19.55 14.77 2.35
C THR A 267 19.90 13.63 3.29
N LYS A 268 20.01 12.40 2.75
CA LYS A 268 20.23 11.15 3.48
C LYS A 268 19.08 10.76 4.41
N LEU A 269 17.90 11.36 4.22
CA LEU A 269 16.71 10.98 4.97
C LEU A 269 16.28 9.56 4.56
N GLU A 270 16.11 8.67 5.53
CA GLU A 270 15.81 7.26 5.30
C GLU A 270 14.34 6.96 5.61
N PHE A 271 13.68 6.23 4.71
CA PHE A 271 12.32 5.73 4.87
C PHE A 271 12.34 4.21 4.87
N HIS A 272 11.86 3.62 5.95
CA HIS A 272 11.72 2.18 6.10
C HIS A 272 10.25 1.82 5.93
N LEU A 273 9.88 1.29 4.77
CA LEU A 273 8.54 0.77 4.50
C LEU A 273 8.46 -0.67 5.00
N ILE A 274 7.61 -0.91 5.98
CA ILE A 274 7.52 -2.19 6.67
C ILE A 274 6.21 -2.85 6.31
N TYR A 275 6.28 -4.07 5.77
CA TYR A 275 5.15 -4.89 5.38
C TYR A 275 5.19 -6.18 6.19
N THR A 276 4.14 -6.52 6.93
CA THR A 276 4.05 -7.82 7.62
C THR A 276 2.86 -8.60 7.08
N VAL A 277 3.13 -9.82 6.64
CA VAL A 277 2.16 -10.72 6.02
C VAL A 277 1.82 -11.85 6.98
N TYR A 278 0.54 -12.16 7.12
CA TYR A 278 0.05 -13.19 8.04
C TYR A 278 -0.32 -14.47 7.28
N LYS A 279 0.09 -15.62 7.82
CA LYS A 279 -0.11 -16.94 7.19
C LYS A 279 -1.57 -17.39 7.16
N GLU A 280 -2.32 -17.10 8.23
CA GLU A 280 -3.66 -17.67 8.45
C GLU A 280 -4.81 -16.76 8.01
N VAL A 281 -4.51 -15.49 7.67
CA VAL A 281 -5.49 -14.48 7.27
C VAL A 281 -5.03 -13.73 6.03
N ASN A 282 -5.97 -13.26 5.22
CA ASN A 282 -5.69 -12.40 4.06
C ASN A 282 -5.52 -10.95 4.50
N ALA A 283 -4.49 -10.70 5.30
CA ALA A 283 -4.17 -9.37 5.79
C ALA A 283 -2.68 -9.08 5.64
N ILE A 284 -2.38 -7.80 5.44
CA ILE A 284 -1.03 -7.26 5.45
C ILE A 284 -1.08 -6.02 6.33
N SER A 285 -0.16 -5.91 7.30
CA SER A 285 0.01 -4.68 8.07
C SER A 285 1.18 -3.88 7.50
N ARG A 286 0.94 -2.61 7.23
CA ARG A 286 1.94 -1.66 6.72
C ARG A 286 2.20 -0.58 7.77
N ARG A 287 3.45 -0.13 7.84
CA ARG A 287 3.85 1.08 8.57
C ARG A 287 5.13 1.66 7.99
N VAL A 288 5.41 2.91 8.33
CA VAL A 288 6.61 3.62 7.87
C VAL A 288 7.40 4.12 9.08
N ILE A 289 8.72 3.94 9.03
CA ILE A 289 9.64 4.55 9.99
C ILE A 289 10.56 5.48 9.21
N VAL A 290 10.59 6.75 9.61
CA VAL A 290 11.53 7.73 9.05
C VAL A 290 12.71 7.88 10.00
N LYS A 291 13.93 7.78 9.48
CA LYS A 291 15.16 8.02 10.25
C LYS A 291 15.91 9.17 9.60
N ASN A 292 16.31 10.14 10.43
CA ASN A 292 17.16 11.23 10.00
C ASN A 292 18.58 11.02 10.55
N PRO A 293 19.53 10.50 9.75
CA PRO A 293 20.92 10.32 10.19
C PRO A 293 21.69 11.65 10.24
N SER A 294 21.16 12.70 9.61
CA SER A 294 21.81 14.00 9.45
C SER A 294 21.63 14.93 10.65
N VAL A 295 20.83 14.56 11.66
CA VAL A 295 20.68 15.35 12.89
C VAL A 295 22.01 15.40 13.63
N ARG A 296 22.64 16.57 13.61
CA ARG A 296 23.80 16.86 14.47
C ARG A 296 23.28 17.37 15.82
N PRO A 297 23.94 17.02 16.95
CA PRO A 297 23.55 17.57 18.25
C PRO A 297 23.51 19.09 18.18
N SER A 298 22.42 19.69 18.67
CA SER A 298 22.19 21.13 18.70
C SER A 298 23.36 21.87 19.34
N GLY A 299 24.20 22.47 18.52
CA GLY A 299 25.28 23.36 18.92
C GLY A 299 25.47 24.40 17.82
N ASN A 300 25.75 25.65 18.20
CA ASN A 300 26.10 26.69 17.25
C ASN A 300 27.43 26.33 16.57
N PHE A 301 27.38 25.75 15.38
CA PHE A 301 28.57 25.42 14.60
C PHE A 301 28.78 26.47 13.51
N VAL A 302 29.73 27.36 13.76
CA VAL A 302 30.31 28.22 12.72
C VAL A 302 31.35 27.37 11.98
N CYS A 303 31.14 27.08 10.69
CA CYS A 303 32.20 26.47 9.90
C CYS A 303 33.33 27.49 9.64
N LYS A 304 34.57 27.00 9.53
CA LYS A 304 35.74 27.82 9.13
C LYS A 304 35.53 28.30 7.69
N GLY A 305 34.84 29.43 7.56
CA GLY A 305 34.34 29.96 6.29
C GLY A 305 33.17 30.95 6.43
N GLY A 306 32.54 31.04 7.61
CA GLY A 306 31.49 32.04 7.87
C GLY A 306 30.10 31.67 7.35
N CYS A 307 29.92 30.45 6.81
CA CYS A 307 28.60 29.96 6.44
C CYS A 307 27.85 29.48 7.70
N ILE A 308 26.57 29.82 7.82
CA ILE A 308 25.71 29.27 8.86
C ILE A 308 25.42 27.81 8.46
N MET A 309 25.83 26.85 9.29
CA MET A 309 25.52 25.44 9.05
C MET A 309 24.05 25.19 9.39
N SER A 310 23.32 24.59 8.45
CA SER A 310 21.97 24.05 8.66
C SER A 310 21.96 23.10 9.85
N SER A 311 20.89 23.15 10.64
CA SER A 311 20.69 22.30 11.82
C SER A 311 20.52 20.81 11.46
N GLY A 312 20.27 20.50 10.18
CA GLY A 312 19.91 19.17 9.71
C GLY A 312 18.55 18.70 10.23
N ALA A 313 17.77 19.59 10.88
CA ALA A 313 16.44 19.28 11.35
C ALA A 313 15.48 19.17 10.17
N VAL A 314 14.61 18.16 10.22
CA VAL A 314 13.59 17.92 9.20
C VAL A 314 12.24 17.91 9.89
N ARG A 315 11.29 18.68 9.35
CA ARG A 315 9.90 18.67 9.82
C ARG A 315 9.06 17.81 8.90
N LEU A 316 8.37 16.82 9.45
CA LEU A 316 7.40 16.02 8.71
C LEU A 316 6.03 16.73 8.76
N GLU A 317 5.50 17.11 7.60
CA GLU A 317 4.17 17.72 7.48
C GLU A 317 3.07 16.69 7.24
N LYS A 318 3.41 15.60 6.54
CA LYS A 318 2.50 14.48 6.25
C LYS A 318 3.30 13.19 6.27
N LEU A 319 2.71 12.13 6.83
CA LEU A 319 3.26 10.77 6.80
C LEU A 319 2.11 9.76 6.85
N MET A 320 1.68 9.26 5.70
CA MET A 320 0.66 8.21 5.59
C MET A 320 1.24 6.84 5.93
N SER A 321 0.44 5.96 6.50
CA SER A 321 0.90 4.62 6.90
C SER A 321 0.92 3.64 5.73
N ALA A 322 -0.03 3.80 4.81
CA ALA A 322 -0.10 3.03 3.58
C ALA A 322 -0.61 3.89 2.42
N THR A 323 -0.10 3.56 1.23
CA THR A 323 -0.56 4.08 -0.06
C THR A 323 -0.73 2.91 -1.00
N VAL A 324 -1.90 2.78 -1.61
CA VAL A 324 -2.16 1.75 -2.62
C VAL A 324 -2.76 2.43 -3.85
N ASP A 325 -2.08 2.23 -4.96
CA ASP A 325 -2.54 2.66 -6.27
C ASP A 325 -3.21 1.50 -6.99
N PHE A 326 -4.45 1.69 -7.41
CA PHE A 326 -5.26 0.73 -8.13
C PHE A 326 -5.36 1.11 -9.61
N HIS A 327 -5.25 0.13 -10.49
CA HIS A 327 -5.70 0.27 -11.88
C HIS A 327 -7.20 0.52 -11.89
N THR A 328 -7.65 1.52 -12.63
CA THR A 328 -9.09 1.82 -12.64
C THR A 328 -9.83 1.10 -13.73
N MET A 329 -10.92 0.46 -13.27
CA MET A 329 -12.05 0.07 -14.09
C MET A 329 -13.26 0.92 -13.65
N SER A 330 -14.06 1.37 -14.61
CA SER A 330 -15.24 2.19 -14.34
C SER A 330 -16.22 1.51 -13.39
N GLY A 331 -16.75 2.25 -12.40
CA GLY A 331 -17.87 1.79 -11.57
C GLY A 331 -17.52 1.26 -10.18
N TRP A 332 -16.30 1.50 -9.70
CA TRP A 332 -15.91 1.13 -8.34
C TRP A 332 -16.53 2.07 -7.29
N ASN A 333 -16.73 1.51 -6.10
CA ASN A 333 -17.31 2.21 -4.96
C ASN A 333 -16.35 2.23 -3.78
N PHE A 334 -16.49 3.28 -2.97
CA PHE A 334 -15.79 3.52 -1.74
C PHE A 334 -16.77 3.42 -0.58
N ILE A 335 -16.41 2.60 0.41
CA ILE A 335 -17.19 2.36 1.61
C ILE A 335 -16.50 3.06 2.78
N THR A 336 -17.26 3.82 3.55
CA THR A 336 -16.81 4.37 4.83
C THR A 336 -17.87 4.15 5.90
N LEU A 337 -17.46 4.25 7.16
CA LEU A 337 -18.37 4.16 8.30
C LEU A 337 -18.46 5.54 8.95
N SER A 338 -19.59 6.22 8.73
CA SER A 338 -19.80 7.60 9.18
C SER A 338 -21.09 7.73 9.97
N GLY A 339 -21.17 8.71 10.86
CA GLY A 339 -22.30 8.88 11.75
C GLY A 339 -22.21 10.12 12.65
N SER A 340 -22.78 10.02 13.83
CA SER A 340 -22.65 10.99 14.91
C SER A 340 -22.69 10.29 16.27
N TRP A 341 -22.56 11.04 17.36
CA TRP A 341 -22.82 10.50 18.69
C TRP A 341 -24.21 9.85 18.74
N ALA A 342 -24.29 8.65 19.34
CA ALA A 342 -25.49 7.81 19.43
C ALA A 342 -26.10 7.40 18.08
N ASN A 343 -25.34 7.53 16.99
CA ASN A 343 -25.73 7.19 15.63
C ASN A 343 -24.47 6.87 14.80
N GLU A 344 -23.56 6.07 15.36
CA GLU A 344 -22.22 5.84 14.82
C GLU A 344 -22.19 4.81 13.67
N ARG A 345 -21.18 4.94 12.80
CA ARG A 345 -20.71 3.88 11.89
C ARG A 345 -21.78 3.34 10.93
N HIS A 346 -22.65 4.20 10.43
CA HIS A 346 -23.51 3.83 9.31
C HIS A 346 -22.65 3.66 8.05
N MET A 347 -22.89 2.57 7.32
CA MET A 347 -22.22 2.35 6.04
C MET A 347 -22.61 3.43 5.05
N LYS A 348 -21.61 4.13 4.51
CA LYS A 348 -21.76 5.09 3.42
C LYS A 348 -21.07 4.52 2.20
N LEU A 349 -21.86 4.31 1.15
CA LEU A 349 -21.36 3.91 -0.16
C LEU A 349 -21.30 5.14 -1.05
N GLN A 350 -20.15 5.37 -1.68
CA GLN A 350 -19.98 6.45 -2.63
C GLN A 350 -19.21 5.95 -3.84
N LYS A 351 -19.66 6.30 -5.03
CA LYS A 351 -18.94 6.00 -6.27
C LYS A 351 -17.63 6.78 -6.32
N LEU A 352 -16.54 6.10 -6.70
CA LEU A 352 -15.27 6.75 -7.00
C LEU A 352 -15.37 7.44 -8.37
N ILE A 353 -15.36 8.77 -8.34
CA ILE A 353 -15.32 9.64 -9.53
C ILE A 353 -14.04 10.46 -9.51
N GLN A 354 -13.64 11.00 -10.66
CA GLN A 354 -12.44 11.83 -10.77
C GLN A 354 -12.41 12.95 -9.72
N GLY A 355 -11.25 13.11 -9.07
CA GLY A 355 -11.06 14.03 -7.96
C GLY A 355 -10.79 13.31 -6.63
N LYS A 356 -10.83 14.07 -5.54
CA LYS A 356 -10.41 13.63 -4.21
C LYS A 356 -11.58 13.54 -3.24
N PHE A 357 -11.70 12.41 -2.59
CA PHE A 357 -12.57 12.18 -1.45
C PHE A 357 -11.74 11.99 -0.18
N VAL A 358 -12.12 12.67 0.91
CA VAL A 358 -11.37 12.65 2.18
C VAL A 358 -12.31 12.38 3.33
N VAL A 359 -11.86 11.50 4.23
CA VAL A 359 -12.48 11.26 5.52
C VAL A 359 -11.41 11.38 6.59
N GLU A 360 -11.61 12.28 7.54
CA GLU A 360 -10.61 12.57 8.57
C GLU A 360 -11.24 12.92 9.92
N SER A 361 -10.41 12.83 10.96
CA SER A 361 -10.72 13.40 12.27
C SER A 361 -9.60 14.32 12.72
N LEU A 362 -9.97 15.53 13.12
CA LEU A 362 -9.09 16.55 13.70
C LEU A 362 -9.38 16.78 15.20
N ARG A 363 -10.16 15.88 15.83
CA ARG A 363 -10.70 16.06 17.19
C ARG A 363 -9.76 15.58 18.31
N GLY A 364 -8.53 15.19 18.00
CA GLY A 364 -7.61 14.51 18.91
C GLY A 364 -7.98 13.05 19.19
N ALA A 365 -9.01 12.53 18.54
CA ALA A 365 -9.52 11.17 18.70
C ALA A 365 -10.04 10.63 17.35
N SER A 366 -10.22 9.31 17.24
CA SER A 366 -10.80 8.70 16.04
C SER A 366 -12.22 9.17 15.72
N SER A 367 -12.95 9.78 16.67
CA SER A 367 -14.29 10.39 16.50
C SER A 367 -15.47 9.41 16.40
N HIS A 368 -16.68 9.95 16.65
CA HIS A 368 -17.96 9.29 16.37
C HIS A 368 -18.41 9.50 14.92
N GLN A 369 -17.95 10.61 14.31
CA GLN A 369 -18.38 11.09 13.01
C GLN A 369 -17.86 10.21 11.87
N HIS A 370 -16.61 9.77 11.99
CA HIS A 370 -15.94 8.94 11.00
C HIS A 370 -15.10 7.89 11.70
N ASN A 371 -15.18 6.64 11.24
CA ASN A 371 -14.30 5.57 11.71
C ASN A 371 -13.02 5.52 10.85
N PRO A 372 -11.84 5.18 11.42
CA PRO A 372 -10.60 4.96 10.67
C PRO A 372 -10.63 3.62 9.89
N PHE A 373 -11.65 3.47 9.05
CA PHE A 373 -11.89 2.32 8.19
C PHE A 373 -12.44 2.80 6.85
N CYS A 374 -11.90 2.25 5.78
CA CYS A 374 -12.50 2.36 4.45
C CYS A 374 -12.36 1.06 3.68
N ALA A 375 -13.16 0.90 2.63
CA ALA A 375 -12.97 -0.17 1.68
C ALA A 375 -13.24 0.29 0.25
N VAL A 376 -12.51 -0.27 -0.69
CA VAL A 376 -12.73 -0.13 -2.13
C VAL A 376 -13.38 -1.42 -2.62
N THR A 377 -14.42 -1.31 -3.44
CA THR A 377 -15.11 -2.49 -3.98
C THR A 377 -15.51 -2.29 -5.43
N THR A 378 -15.49 -3.39 -6.18
CA THR A 378 -15.98 -3.44 -7.57
C THR A 378 -17.48 -3.70 -7.66
N THR A 379 -18.13 -4.04 -6.55
CA THR A 379 -19.54 -4.43 -6.51
C THR A 379 -20.43 -3.21 -6.76
N PRO A 380 -21.47 -3.31 -7.61
CA PRO A 380 -22.43 -2.24 -7.83
C PRO A 380 -23.22 -1.88 -6.56
N GLU A 381 -23.96 -0.77 -6.63
CA GLU A 381 -24.63 -0.13 -5.48
C GLU A 381 -25.55 -1.07 -4.67
N SER A 382 -26.13 -2.09 -5.31
CA SER A 382 -26.76 -3.22 -4.63
C SER A 382 -25.69 -4.16 -4.06
N LEU A 383 -24.92 -3.69 -3.10
CA LEU A 383 -23.91 -4.48 -2.39
C LEU A 383 -24.55 -5.77 -1.86
N VAL A 384 -24.10 -6.90 -2.39
CA VAL A 384 -24.45 -8.21 -1.83
C VAL A 384 -23.27 -8.63 -0.95
N GLU A 385 -23.51 -8.87 0.34
CA GLU A 385 -22.45 -9.21 1.31
C GLU A 385 -21.68 -10.51 0.97
N THR A 386 -22.24 -11.32 0.06
CA THR A 386 -21.76 -12.67 -0.24
C THR A 386 -20.89 -12.76 -1.50
N VAL A 387 -20.84 -11.69 -2.32
CA VAL A 387 -20.15 -11.71 -3.62
C VAL A 387 -19.49 -10.36 -3.90
N GLY A 388 -18.26 -10.42 -4.42
CA GLY A 388 -17.53 -9.25 -4.90
C GLY A 388 -16.10 -9.18 -4.38
N GLU A 389 -15.30 -8.33 -5.02
CA GLU A 389 -13.96 -8.02 -4.56
C GLU A 389 -14.00 -6.76 -3.68
N VAL A 390 -13.29 -6.84 -2.56
CA VAL A 390 -13.22 -5.77 -1.56
C VAL A 390 -11.80 -5.67 -1.03
N TRP A 391 -11.24 -4.47 -1.08
CA TRP A 391 -9.97 -4.12 -0.45
C TRP A 391 -10.25 -3.18 0.70
N ALA A 392 -10.00 -3.65 1.92
CA ALA A 392 -10.31 -2.89 3.13
C ALA A 392 -9.04 -2.40 3.83
N PHE A 393 -9.14 -1.21 4.42
CA PHE A 393 -8.09 -0.58 5.20
C PHE A 393 -8.65 -0.28 6.59
N SER A 394 -7.86 -0.58 7.62
CA SER A 394 -8.17 -0.20 9.00
C SER A 394 -6.91 0.32 9.65
N PHE A 395 -6.99 1.54 10.16
CA PHE A 395 -5.85 2.19 10.77
C PHE A 395 -5.85 1.97 12.28
N ILE A 396 -4.77 1.35 12.79
CA ILE A 396 -4.61 1.03 14.21
C ILE A 396 -4.03 2.26 14.92
N TYR A 397 -4.93 3.20 15.20
CA TYR A 397 -4.63 4.44 15.88
C TYR A 397 -5.91 5.01 16.48
N SER A 398 -5.79 5.74 17.60
CA SER A 398 -6.95 6.28 18.31
C SER A 398 -7.04 7.81 18.29
N GLY A 399 -6.08 8.48 17.65
CA GLY A 399 -6.04 9.94 17.51
C GLY A 399 -6.60 10.45 16.18
N ASN A 400 -6.05 11.57 15.71
CA ASN A 400 -6.35 12.11 14.39
C ASN A 400 -5.95 11.12 13.29
N PHE A 401 -6.83 10.93 12.32
CA PHE A 401 -6.56 10.07 11.16
C PHE A 401 -7.03 10.77 9.90
N LYS A 402 -6.51 10.33 8.76
CA LYS A 402 -6.89 10.80 7.44
C LYS A 402 -6.93 9.62 6.49
N ILE A 403 -8.01 9.49 5.75
CA ILE A 403 -8.18 8.56 4.64
C ILE A 403 -8.46 9.40 3.40
N GLU A 404 -7.72 9.17 2.33
CA GLU A 404 -7.90 9.87 1.06
C GLU A 404 -8.09 8.84 -0.05
N ALA A 405 -9.08 9.06 -0.92
CA ALA A 405 -9.24 8.32 -2.16
C ALA A 405 -9.26 9.35 -3.30
N ASP A 406 -8.27 9.27 -4.19
CA ASP A 406 -8.09 10.20 -5.30
C ASP A 406 -8.13 9.45 -6.62
N VAL A 407 -8.97 9.90 -7.53
CA VAL A 407 -9.12 9.34 -8.86
C VAL A 407 -8.51 10.32 -9.84
N SER A 408 -7.39 9.93 -10.43
CA SER A 408 -6.63 10.74 -11.39
C SER A 408 -7.34 10.88 -12.74
N GLU A 409 -6.80 11.73 -13.61
CA GLU A 409 -7.22 11.94 -15.00
C GLU A 409 -7.18 10.68 -15.86
N THR A 410 -6.34 9.71 -15.49
CA THR A 410 -6.27 8.40 -16.17
C THR A 410 -7.34 7.43 -15.70
N GLY A 411 -8.19 7.87 -14.78
CA GLY A 411 -9.09 7.04 -14.01
C GLY A 411 -8.41 6.39 -12.82
N ARG A 412 -7.09 6.11 -12.81
CA ARG A 412 -6.39 5.37 -11.73
C ARG A 412 -6.68 5.94 -10.35
N ALA A 413 -6.94 5.06 -9.38
CA ALA A 413 -7.31 5.45 -8.02
C ALA A 413 -6.15 5.26 -7.05
N ARG A 414 -5.79 6.30 -6.30
CA ARG A 414 -4.84 6.26 -5.18
C ARG A 414 -5.60 6.31 -3.87
N VAL A 415 -5.35 5.34 -2.99
CA VAL A 415 -5.89 5.33 -1.63
C VAL A 415 -4.79 5.47 -0.61
N HIS A 416 -4.93 6.46 0.27
CA HIS A 416 -4.09 6.66 1.46
C HIS A 416 -4.86 6.26 2.71
N ALA A 417 -4.21 5.50 3.60
CA ALA A 417 -4.77 5.04 4.87
C ALA A 417 -3.74 5.01 6.00
#